data_AF-A0A4R8Q4I5-F1
#
_entry.id   AF-A0A4R8Q4I5-F1
#
_cell.length_a   1.000
_cell.length_b   1.000
_cell.length_c   1.000
_cell.angle_alpha   90.00
_cell.angle_beta   90.00
_cell.angle_gamma   90.00
#
_symmetry.space_group_name_H-M   'P 1'
#
loop_
_entity.id
_entity.type
_entity.pdbx_description
1 polymer ?
#
loop_
_entity_poly.entity_id
_entity_poly.type
_entity_poly.pdbx_seq_one_letter_code
_entity_poly.pdbx_strand_id
1 'polypeptide(L)'
;MSTHGPVLFRPDKISPDVLPHYSKLKTCVDGIPRFLFRVTGPRSAGNTALTGVCSRAWVNDSAEKSTALFAFSGDFSPSLIAQKLEDHLLCLYKFDSNLVSWTSSLLFALHYAVHRSYTYDGESLENLSLLVADTAQFPKGALVRDFEAIDAFKSYSTIPEDEDGLQRLYGWRSTNHYFGEYMSQGRLPLNPEFCSTVALKRLHDNGLVGLFPSLWNRDLPETWAGAVLTLRAELESCSRRMTTNDVRVAAQLAGCFPNRRFHLPLTFMFLALCPCEIHGDVSQVVKDELLGSGERTCKLDLAMSHVELD
;
A
#
# COMPACT_ATOMS: atom_id res chain seq x y z
N MET A 1 28.49 -6.46 3.43
CA MET A 1 27.49 -5.70 2.64
C MET A 1 27.15 -6.52 1.41
N SER A 2 26.02 -7.22 1.40
CA SER A 2 25.55 -7.94 0.21
C SER A 2 24.85 -6.96 -0.73
N THR A 3 25.28 -6.97 -1.99
CA THR A 3 24.99 -6.04 -3.10
C THR A 3 23.80 -6.47 -3.98
N HIS A 4 22.96 -7.39 -3.50
CA HIS A 4 21.83 -7.89 -4.28
C HIS A 4 20.65 -6.91 -4.16
N GLY A 5 20.46 -6.09 -5.19
CA GLY A 5 19.31 -5.20 -5.35
C GLY A 5 17.97 -5.96 -5.38
N PRO A 6 16.84 -5.27 -5.63
CA PRO A 6 15.53 -5.90 -5.55
C PRO A 6 15.41 -7.08 -6.50
N VAL A 7 14.78 -8.16 -6.03
CA VAL A 7 14.35 -9.27 -6.89
C VAL A 7 13.24 -8.74 -7.78
N LEU A 8 13.51 -8.66 -9.09
CA LEU A 8 12.57 -8.08 -10.05
C LEU A 8 11.58 -9.12 -10.56
N PHE A 9 10.31 -8.72 -10.62
CA PHE A 9 9.31 -9.37 -11.46
C PHE A 9 9.64 -9.11 -12.93
N ARG A 10 9.72 -10.20 -13.70
CA ARG A 10 10.01 -10.16 -15.14
C ARG A 10 8.90 -10.87 -15.92
N PRO A 11 7.66 -10.33 -15.91
CA PRO A 11 6.56 -10.95 -16.61
C PRO A 11 6.82 -11.02 -18.12
N ASP A 12 7.68 -10.16 -18.67
CA ASP A 12 8.12 -10.17 -20.06
C ASP A 12 8.88 -11.46 -20.46
N LYS A 13 9.49 -12.16 -19.50
CA LYS A 13 10.26 -13.38 -19.74
C LYS A 13 9.42 -14.66 -19.80
N ILE A 14 8.13 -14.56 -19.51
CA ILE A 14 7.20 -15.69 -19.63
C ILE A 14 6.91 -15.91 -21.12
N SER A 15 6.88 -17.17 -21.57
CA SER A 15 6.46 -17.47 -22.96
C SER A 15 4.93 -17.38 -23.09
N PRO A 16 4.38 -16.77 -24.15
CA PRO A 16 2.94 -16.79 -24.43
C PRO A 16 2.35 -18.20 -24.49
N ASP A 17 3.13 -19.20 -24.92
CA ASP A 17 2.68 -20.59 -25.05
C ASP A 17 2.41 -21.27 -23.69
N VAL A 18 2.92 -20.69 -22.59
CA VAL A 18 2.81 -21.24 -21.24
C VAL A 18 1.61 -20.66 -20.48
N LEU A 19 1.14 -19.47 -20.84
CA LEU A 19 0.12 -18.71 -20.11
C LEU A 19 -0.85 -17.99 -21.08
N PRO A 20 -2.10 -18.49 -21.25
CA PRO A 20 -3.09 -17.89 -22.16
C PRO A 20 -3.44 -16.42 -21.86
N HIS A 21 -3.28 -15.98 -20.60
CA HIS A 21 -3.54 -14.59 -20.16
C HIS A 21 -2.27 -13.72 -20.03
N TYR A 22 -1.18 -14.13 -20.69
CA TYR A 22 0.13 -13.48 -20.62
C TYR A 22 0.15 -11.97 -20.94
N SER A 23 -0.73 -11.48 -21.83
CA SER A 23 -0.75 -10.07 -22.22
C SER A 23 -1.09 -9.12 -21.06
N LYS A 24 -2.02 -9.50 -20.18
CA LYS A 24 -2.40 -8.72 -18.98
C LYS A 24 -1.34 -8.79 -17.89
N LEU A 25 -0.62 -9.89 -17.79
CA LEU A 25 0.46 -10.02 -16.83
C LEU A 25 1.59 -9.01 -17.09
N LYS A 26 1.80 -8.59 -18.34
CA LYS A 26 2.78 -7.51 -18.66
C LYS A 26 2.41 -6.18 -18.05
N THR A 27 1.12 -5.87 -17.90
CA THR A 27 0.68 -4.59 -17.36
C THR A 27 0.78 -4.55 -15.84
N CYS A 28 1.06 -5.67 -15.16
CA CYS A 28 1.17 -5.69 -13.69
C CYS A 28 2.34 -4.85 -13.16
N VAL A 29 3.38 -4.63 -13.97
CA VAL A 29 4.54 -3.77 -13.64
C VAL A 29 4.38 -2.32 -14.12
N ASP A 30 3.26 -2.01 -14.78
CA ASP A 30 2.92 -0.67 -15.28
C ASP A 30 1.90 0.00 -14.35
N GLY A 31 1.80 1.32 -14.44
CA GLY A 31 0.83 2.10 -13.66
C GLY A 31 1.06 2.04 -12.16
N ILE A 32 2.31 1.82 -11.71
CA ILE A 32 2.65 1.83 -10.28
C ILE A 32 2.45 3.26 -9.74
N PRO A 33 1.58 3.47 -8.74
CA PRO A 33 1.34 4.78 -8.16
C PRO A 33 2.62 5.34 -7.57
N ARG A 34 2.76 6.66 -7.63
CA ARG A 34 3.94 7.36 -7.09
C ARG A 34 4.16 7.08 -5.61
N PHE A 35 3.10 6.87 -4.84
CA PHE A 35 3.19 6.64 -3.41
C PHE A 35 2.55 5.31 -3.04
N LEU A 36 3.29 4.50 -2.29
CA LEU A 36 2.79 3.28 -1.67
C LEU A 36 3.02 3.32 -0.17
N PHE A 37 2.11 2.68 0.55
CA PHE A 37 2.08 2.58 1.99
C PHE A 37 2.31 1.14 2.45
N ARG A 38 2.92 1.01 3.62
CA ARG A 38 3.03 -0.26 4.34
C ARG A 38 2.89 -0.04 5.83
N VAL A 39 2.03 -0.83 6.44
CA VAL A 39 1.93 -0.91 7.91
C VAL A 39 2.91 -1.97 8.41
N THR A 40 3.72 -1.59 9.40
CA THR A 40 4.66 -2.50 10.05
C THR A 40 4.45 -2.49 11.55
N GLY A 41 4.71 -3.62 12.20
CA GLY A 41 4.71 -3.78 13.65
C GLY A 41 5.33 -5.11 14.06
N PRO A 42 5.43 -5.44 15.35
CA PRO A 42 6.10 -6.65 15.85
C PRO A 42 5.62 -7.96 15.23
N ARG A 43 4.35 -8.05 14.81
CA ARG A 43 3.78 -9.26 14.17
C ARG A 43 3.81 -9.23 12.64
N SER A 44 4.36 -8.18 12.03
CA SER A 44 4.45 -8.11 10.57
C SER A 44 5.39 -9.19 10.04
N ALA A 45 4.99 -9.86 8.97
CA ALA A 45 5.87 -10.78 8.26
C ALA A 45 7.05 -10.03 7.62
N GLY A 46 8.25 -10.59 7.77
CA GLY A 46 9.48 -9.96 7.26
C GLY A 46 9.98 -8.83 8.16
N ASN A 47 10.74 -7.91 7.57
CA ASN A 47 11.29 -6.76 8.30
C ASN A 47 11.09 -5.47 7.47
N THR A 48 10.75 -4.37 8.13
CA THR A 48 10.58 -3.06 7.49
C THR A 48 11.44 -2.04 8.24
N ALA A 49 12.43 -1.46 7.54
CA ALA A 49 13.27 -0.40 8.04
C ALA A 49 13.42 0.71 6.99
N LEU A 50 13.91 1.89 7.38
CA LEU A 50 14.16 3.00 6.44
C LEU A 50 15.25 2.71 5.41
N THR A 51 16.04 1.65 5.60
CA THR A 51 17.09 1.20 4.66
C THR A 51 16.64 0.06 3.74
N GLY A 52 15.45 -0.50 3.98
CA GLY A 52 14.93 -1.59 3.17
C GLY A 52 13.74 -2.31 3.79
N VAL A 53 12.97 -2.97 2.93
CA VAL A 53 11.91 -3.89 3.32
C VAL A 53 12.27 -5.29 2.86
N CYS A 54 12.18 -6.27 3.75
CA CYS A 54 12.56 -7.65 3.52
C CYS A 54 11.34 -8.56 3.70
N SER A 55 11.18 -9.53 2.80
CA SER A 55 10.21 -10.62 2.90
C SER A 55 10.51 -11.54 4.09
N ARG A 56 9.54 -12.38 4.45
CA ARG A 56 9.76 -13.42 5.47
C ARG A 56 10.84 -14.39 5.01
N ALA A 57 10.80 -14.82 3.75
CA ALA A 57 11.82 -15.67 3.16
C ALA A 57 13.24 -15.10 3.32
N TRP A 58 13.39 -13.78 3.13
CA TRP A 58 14.68 -13.11 3.31
C TRP A 58 15.15 -13.13 4.76
N VAL A 59 14.26 -12.81 5.72
CA VAL A 59 14.60 -12.78 7.15
C VAL A 59 14.98 -14.16 7.66
N ASN A 60 14.29 -15.19 7.21
CA ASN A 60 14.54 -16.58 7.60
C ASN A 60 15.70 -17.24 6.82
N ASP A 61 16.37 -16.50 5.94
CA ASP A 61 17.42 -16.99 5.05
C ASP A 61 16.98 -18.16 4.13
N SER A 62 15.68 -18.26 3.84
CA SER A 62 15.08 -19.32 3.04
C SER A 62 15.67 -19.40 1.62
N ALA A 63 15.67 -20.61 1.05
CA ALA A 63 16.08 -20.84 -0.35
C ALA A 63 15.27 -19.98 -1.34
N GLU A 64 14.05 -19.60 -0.98
CA GLU A 64 13.13 -18.81 -1.81
C GLU A 64 13.44 -17.30 -1.82
N LYS A 65 14.34 -16.81 -0.95
CA LYS A 65 14.58 -15.36 -0.76
C LYS A 65 15.02 -14.59 -2.01
N SER A 66 15.61 -15.30 -2.97
CA SER A 66 16.10 -14.75 -4.23
C SER A 66 15.33 -15.28 -5.45
N THR A 67 14.30 -16.10 -5.23
CA THR A 67 13.50 -16.70 -6.29
C THR A 67 12.47 -15.69 -6.77
N ALA A 68 12.57 -15.28 -8.04
CA ALA A 68 11.56 -14.44 -8.66
C ALA A 68 10.32 -15.29 -9.00
N LEU A 69 9.16 -14.90 -8.49
CA LEU A 69 7.86 -15.58 -8.62
C LEU A 69 7.50 -15.90 -10.08
N PHE A 70 7.90 -15.06 -11.02
CA PHE A 70 7.62 -15.21 -12.46
C PHE A 70 8.79 -15.82 -13.26
N ALA A 71 9.84 -16.32 -12.60
CA ALA A 71 10.92 -17.01 -13.28
C ALA A 71 10.48 -18.42 -13.68
N PHE A 72 10.07 -18.59 -14.93
CA PHE A 72 9.86 -19.92 -15.54
C PHE A 72 11.23 -20.52 -15.87
N SER A 73 11.89 -21.11 -14.87
CA SER A 73 13.08 -21.92 -15.07
C SER A 73 12.99 -23.17 -14.21
N GLY A 74 13.09 -24.36 -14.82
CA GLY A 74 13.03 -25.63 -14.09
C GLY A 74 11.66 -25.90 -13.46
N ASP A 75 11.63 -25.97 -12.12
CA ASP A 75 10.53 -26.51 -11.30
C ASP A 75 9.32 -25.57 -11.08
N PHE A 76 9.32 -24.35 -11.65
CA PHE A 76 8.22 -23.39 -11.46
C PHE A 76 7.10 -23.58 -12.49
N SER A 77 6.00 -24.23 -12.07
CA SER A 77 4.77 -24.37 -12.84
C SER A 77 3.78 -23.22 -12.54
N PRO A 78 2.84 -22.89 -13.46
CA PRO A 78 1.77 -21.92 -13.18
C PRO A 78 0.97 -22.23 -11.91
N SER A 79 0.76 -23.51 -11.60
CA SER A 79 0.09 -23.96 -10.36
C SER A 79 0.91 -23.66 -9.11
N LEU A 80 2.23 -23.79 -9.14
CA LEU A 80 3.09 -23.40 -8.01
C LEU A 80 3.06 -21.89 -7.78
N ILE A 81 3.00 -21.09 -8.86
CA ILE A 81 2.86 -19.63 -8.76
C ILE A 81 1.52 -19.27 -8.14
N ALA A 82 0.43 -19.87 -8.61
CA ALA A 82 -0.89 -19.68 -8.04
C ALA A 82 -0.90 -20.00 -6.54
N GLN A 83 -0.33 -21.14 -6.15
CA GLN A 83 -0.22 -21.55 -4.76
C GLN A 83 0.58 -20.56 -3.89
N LYS A 84 1.69 -20.03 -4.41
CA LYS A 84 2.50 -19.01 -3.71
C LYS A 84 1.78 -17.66 -3.59
N LEU A 85 1.00 -17.27 -4.60
CA LEU A 85 0.16 -16.07 -4.54
C LEU A 85 -0.95 -16.24 -3.50
N GLU A 86 -1.64 -17.39 -3.48
CA GLU A 86 -2.68 -17.71 -2.50
C GLU A 86 -2.15 -17.68 -1.08
N ASP A 87 -1.03 -18.40 -0.85
CA ASP A 87 -0.42 -18.48 0.46
C ASP A 87 -0.13 -17.09 1.05
N HIS A 88 0.35 -16.18 0.20
CA HIS A 88 0.65 -14.80 0.58
C HIS A 88 -0.61 -13.94 0.77
N LEU A 89 -1.48 -13.88 -0.23
CA LEU A 89 -2.63 -12.97 -0.25
C LEU A 89 -3.72 -13.36 0.77
N LEU A 90 -3.85 -14.65 1.05
CA LEU A 90 -4.79 -15.19 2.04
C LEU A 90 -4.15 -15.40 3.41
N CYS A 91 -2.85 -15.10 3.54
CA CYS A 91 -2.09 -15.26 4.77
C CYS A 91 -2.17 -16.71 5.33
N LEU A 92 -2.06 -17.73 4.48
CA LEU A 92 -2.14 -19.14 4.89
C LEU A 92 -0.87 -19.63 5.58
N TYR A 93 0.26 -18.94 5.36
CA TYR A 93 1.56 -19.20 5.99
C TYR A 93 2.10 -20.64 5.81
N LYS A 94 1.70 -21.32 4.73
CA LYS A 94 2.22 -22.63 4.31
C LYS A 94 3.67 -22.52 3.83
N PHE A 95 4.07 -21.36 3.29
CA PHE A 95 5.44 -21.11 2.85
C PHE A 95 6.06 -19.91 3.55
N ASP A 96 7.39 -19.89 3.55
CA ASP A 96 8.13 -18.64 3.73
C ASP A 96 7.93 -17.78 2.49
N SER A 97 6.88 -16.95 2.51
CA SER A 97 6.57 -16.06 1.40
C SER A 97 7.74 -15.14 1.09
N ASN A 98 8.14 -15.14 -0.19
CA ASN A 98 9.10 -14.18 -0.72
C ASN A 98 8.44 -12.83 -1.07
N LEU A 99 7.12 -12.71 -0.94
CA LEU A 99 6.37 -11.51 -1.28
C LEU A 99 6.22 -10.58 -0.07
N VAL A 100 6.01 -9.31 -0.36
CA VAL A 100 5.77 -8.25 0.64
C VAL A 100 4.66 -7.35 0.10
N SER A 101 3.55 -7.24 0.84
CA SER A 101 2.42 -6.39 0.46
C SER A 101 2.66 -4.91 0.75
N TRP A 102 2.13 -4.10 -0.16
CA TRP A 102 2.04 -2.65 -0.17
C TRP A 102 0.63 -2.25 -0.59
N THR A 103 0.19 -1.03 -0.25
CA THR A 103 -1.09 -0.50 -0.71
C THR A 103 -0.94 0.93 -1.22
N SER A 104 -1.68 1.32 -2.25
CA SER A 104 -1.82 2.72 -2.65
C SER A 104 -2.90 3.47 -1.88
N SER A 105 -3.72 2.78 -1.09
CA SER A 105 -4.82 3.37 -0.33
C SER A 105 -4.39 3.72 1.09
N LEU A 106 -4.26 5.02 1.37
CA LEU A 106 -4.00 5.50 2.73
C LEU A 106 -5.13 5.11 3.70
N LEU A 107 -6.39 5.19 3.25
CA LEU A 107 -7.55 4.73 4.00
C LEU A 107 -7.37 3.28 4.49
N PHE A 108 -7.07 2.38 3.55
CA PHE A 108 -6.87 0.98 3.84
C PHE A 108 -5.68 0.75 4.78
N ALA A 109 -4.55 1.42 4.55
CA ALA A 109 -3.38 1.31 5.42
C ALA A 109 -3.69 1.74 6.86
N LEU A 110 -4.38 2.87 7.05
CA LEU A 110 -4.76 3.37 8.37
C LEU A 110 -5.77 2.44 9.05
N HIS A 111 -6.80 2.03 8.33
CA HIS A 111 -7.79 1.11 8.89
C HIS A 111 -7.17 -0.23 9.25
N TYR A 112 -6.28 -0.79 8.41
CA TYR A 112 -5.56 -2.02 8.73
C TYR A 112 -4.68 -1.85 9.98
N ALA A 113 -4.01 -0.70 10.13
CA ALA A 113 -3.20 -0.42 11.32
C ALA A 113 -4.06 -0.31 12.58
N VAL A 114 -5.21 0.38 12.51
CA VAL A 114 -6.17 0.46 13.61
C VAL A 114 -6.74 -0.94 13.90
N HIS A 115 -7.13 -1.71 12.88
CA HIS A 115 -7.56 -3.10 13.00
C HIS A 115 -6.59 -3.95 13.82
N ARG A 116 -5.30 -3.87 13.48
CA ARG A 116 -4.27 -4.61 14.21
C ARG A 116 -4.18 -4.25 15.69
N SER A 117 -4.48 -3.00 16.03
CA SER A 117 -4.40 -2.52 17.40
C SER A 117 -5.50 -3.05 18.31
N TYR A 118 -6.48 -3.80 17.80
CA TYR A 118 -7.53 -4.42 18.61
C TYR A 118 -7.77 -5.92 18.33
N THR A 119 -7.27 -6.49 17.23
CA THR A 119 -7.46 -7.92 16.94
C THR A 119 -6.27 -8.83 17.28
N TYR A 120 -5.02 -8.35 17.23
CA TYR A 120 -3.83 -9.16 17.53
C TYR A 120 -3.35 -9.00 18.97
N ASP A 121 -4.20 -9.35 19.93
CA ASP A 121 -4.00 -9.10 21.37
C ASP A 121 -3.76 -7.62 21.72
N GLY A 122 -4.21 -6.72 20.84
CA GLY A 122 -4.07 -5.28 21.02
C GLY A 122 -2.64 -4.77 20.85
N GLU A 123 -2.06 -4.88 19.65
CA GLU A 123 -0.77 -4.25 19.37
C GLU A 123 -0.84 -2.75 19.70
N SER A 124 0.05 -2.28 20.58
CA SER A 124 0.12 -0.86 20.94
C SER A 124 0.36 0.01 19.70
N LEU A 125 -0.34 1.15 19.63
CA LEU A 125 -0.17 2.14 18.56
C LEU A 125 1.28 2.67 18.45
N GLU A 126 2.08 2.53 19.52
CA GLU A 126 3.52 2.86 19.54
C GLU A 126 4.35 1.92 18.68
N ASN A 127 3.94 0.66 18.62
CA ASN A 127 4.65 -0.40 17.92
C ASN A 127 4.21 -0.53 16.46
N LEU A 128 3.07 0.06 16.10
CA LEU A 128 2.58 0.13 14.74
C LEU A 128 3.12 1.38 14.05
N SER A 129 3.67 1.22 12.85
CA SER A 129 4.18 2.33 12.04
C SER A 129 3.64 2.27 10.62
N LEU A 130 3.38 3.45 10.06
CA LEU A 130 3.02 3.65 8.66
C LEU A 130 4.25 4.15 7.91
N LEU A 131 4.74 3.33 6.98
CA LEU A 131 5.76 3.69 6.01
C LEU A 131 5.07 4.22 4.74
N VAL A 132 5.58 5.32 4.19
CA VAL A 132 5.30 5.78 2.83
C VAL A 132 6.59 5.74 2.01
N ALA A 133 6.52 5.29 0.75
CA ALA A 133 7.63 5.27 -0.19
C ALA A 133 7.24 5.96 -1.50
N ASP A 134 8.13 6.82 -2.03
CA ASP A 134 8.06 7.35 -3.40
C ASP A 134 8.62 6.28 -4.35
N THR A 135 7.76 5.68 -5.17
CA THR A 135 8.08 4.52 -6.01
C THR A 135 9.01 4.86 -7.18
N ALA A 136 9.21 6.15 -7.47
CA ALA A 136 10.17 6.59 -8.49
C ALA A 136 11.62 6.17 -8.16
N GLN A 137 11.91 5.78 -6.92
CA GLN A 137 13.21 5.26 -6.52
C GLN A 137 13.48 3.83 -7.02
N PHE A 138 12.45 3.10 -7.45
CA PHE A 138 12.56 1.68 -7.77
C PHE A 138 12.72 1.45 -9.29
N PRO A 139 13.52 0.46 -9.70
CA PRO A 139 13.53 0.04 -11.09
C PRO A 139 12.19 -0.60 -11.50
N LYS A 140 11.86 -0.54 -12.79
CA LYS A 140 10.70 -1.24 -13.35
C LYS A 140 10.76 -2.72 -13.00
N GLY A 141 9.62 -3.27 -12.58
CA GLY A 141 9.51 -4.66 -12.14
C GLY A 141 9.91 -4.90 -10.68
N ALA A 142 10.29 -3.90 -9.89
CA ALA A 142 10.47 -4.09 -8.44
C ALA A 142 9.13 -4.30 -7.70
N LEU A 143 8.05 -3.78 -8.28
CA LEU A 143 6.68 -3.84 -7.76
C LEU A 143 5.75 -4.39 -8.85
N VAL A 144 4.73 -5.11 -8.44
CA VAL A 144 3.61 -5.55 -9.30
C VAL A 144 2.28 -5.28 -8.64
N ARG A 145 1.27 -4.99 -9.44
CA ARG A 145 -0.14 -4.99 -9.05
C ARG A 145 -0.60 -6.42 -8.83
N ASP A 146 -1.31 -6.66 -7.73
CA ASP A 146 -1.83 -7.99 -7.41
C ASP A 146 -2.93 -8.41 -8.39
N PHE A 147 -3.78 -7.48 -8.83
CA PHE A 147 -4.95 -7.78 -9.65
C PHE A 147 -4.59 -8.50 -10.95
N GLU A 148 -3.66 -7.96 -11.73
CA GLU A 148 -3.19 -8.59 -12.97
C GLU A 148 -2.45 -9.91 -12.70
N ALA A 149 -1.75 -10.04 -11.57
CA ALA A 149 -1.15 -11.32 -11.17
C ALA A 149 -2.21 -12.37 -10.86
N ILE A 150 -3.25 -12.01 -10.09
CA ILE A 150 -4.39 -12.89 -9.78
C ILE A 150 -5.10 -13.28 -11.08
N ASP A 151 -5.41 -12.33 -11.97
CA ASP A 151 -6.09 -12.62 -13.24
C ASP A 151 -5.31 -13.61 -14.11
N ALA A 152 -3.98 -13.50 -14.12
CA ALA A 152 -3.11 -14.38 -14.89
C ALA A 152 -3.02 -15.81 -14.34
N PHE A 153 -3.18 -16.00 -13.03
CA PHE A 153 -2.93 -17.28 -12.37
C PHE A 153 -4.16 -17.94 -11.74
N LYS A 154 -5.33 -17.28 -11.68
CA LYS A 154 -6.53 -17.80 -11.01
C LYS A 154 -7.01 -19.16 -11.52
N SER A 155 -6.87 -19.44 -12.81
CA SER A 155 -7.26 -20.72 -13.42
C SER A 155 -6.36 -21.90 -13.04
N TYR A 156 -5.24 -21.62 -12.36
CA TYR A 156 -4.30 -22.63 -11.87
C TYR A 156 -4.40 -22.84 -10.35
N SER A 157 -5.33 -22.14 -9.68
CA SER A 157 -5.72 -22.40 -8.29
C SER A 157 -6.12 -23.87 -8.14
N THR A 158 -5.59 -24.52 -7.11
CA THR A 158 -6.06 -25.85 -6.68
C THR A 158 -7.07 -25.76 -5.55
N ILE A 159 -7.28 -24.57 -4.97
CA ILE A 159 -8.32 -24.31 -3.99
C ILE A 159 -9.67 -24.30 -4.73
N PRO A 160 -10.68 -25.06 -4.26
CA PRO A 160 -12.01 -25.09 -4.86
C PRO A 160 -12.62 -23.69 -5.06
N GLU A 161 -13.47 -23.52 -6.08
CA GLU A 161 -14.07 -22.21 -6.41
C GLU A 161 -14.99 -21.65 -5.32
N ASP A 162 -15.59 -22.54 -4.52
CA ASP A 162 -16.44 -22.21 -3.38
C ASP A 162 -15.63 -21.83 -2.12
N GLU A 163 -14.33 -22.12 -2.11
CA GLU A 163 -13.38 -21.71 -1.08
C GLU A 163 -12.69 -20.38 -1.41
N ASP A 164 -11.92 -19.84 -0.47
CA ASP A 164 -11.22 -18.56 -0.59
C ASP A 164 -9.96 -18.65 -1.48
N GLY A 165 -10.04 -19.21 -2.70
CA GLY A 165 -8.92 -19.30 -3.65
C GLY A 165 -8.69 -18.04 -4.52
N LEU A 166 -7.73 -18.08 -5.46
CA LEU A 166 -7.48 -16.95 -6.38
C LEU A 166 -8.70 -16.54 -7.19
N GLN A 167 -9.56 -17.49 -7.57
CA GLN A 167 -10.77 -17.21 -8.35
C GLN A 167 -11.73 -16.29 -7.58
N ARG A 168 -11.88 -16.52 -6.27
CA ARG A 168 -12.71 -15.70 -5.39
C ARG A 168 -12.06 -14.34 -5.13
N LEU A 169 -10.75 -14.30 -4.89
CA LEU A 169 -9.99 -13.04 -4.79
C LEU A 169 -10.15 -12.19 -6.06
N TYR A 170 -10.08 -12.81 -7.24
CA TYR A 170 -10.31 -12.11 -8.51
C TYR A 170 -11.72 -11.49 -8.55
N GLY A 171 -12.74 -12.25 -8.17
CA GLY A 171 -14.12 -11.76 -8.11
C GLY A 171 -14.26 -10.54 -7.20
N TRP A 172 -13.68 -10.59 -6.00
CA TRP A 172 -13.66 -9.44 -5.09
C TRP A 172 -12.95 -8.23 -5.70
N ARG A 173 -11.73 -8.41 -6.22
CA ARG A 173 -10.91 -7.34 -6.78
C ARG A 173 -11.50 -6.75 -8.06
N SER A 174 -12.33 -7.50 -8.78
CA SER A 174 -13.05 -7.02 -9.97
C SER A 174 -14.28 -6.16 -9.64
N THR A 175 -14.59 -6.00 -8.35
CA THR A 175 -15.70 -5.18 -7.86
C THR A 175 -15.14 -4.07 -6.95
N ASN A 176 -15.93 -3.60 -5.98
CA ASN A 176 -15.52 -2.51 -5.09
C ASN A 176 -14.49 -2.92 -4.03
N HIS A 177 -14.08 -4.20 -3.97
CA HIS A 177 -13.11 -4.71 -2.99
C HIS A 177 -11.65 -4.60 -3.47
N TYR A 178 -11.37 -3.80 -4.51
CA TYR A 178 -9.99 -3.46 -4.84
C TYR A 178 -9.43 -2.42 -3.85
N PHE A 179 -8.38 -2.80 -3.14
CA PHE A 179 -7.73 -1.96 -2.12
C PHE A 179 -6.36 -1.44 -2.55
N GLY A 180 -6.06 -1.52 -3.85
CA GLY A 180 -4.81 -1.01 -4.41
C GLY A 180 -3.60 -1.77 -3.88
N GLU A 181 -3.62 -3.11 -3.86
CA GLU A 181 -2.49 -3.89 -3.36
C GLU A 181 -1.41 -4.05 -4.43
N TYR A 182 -0.17 -3.94 -3.97
CA TYR A 182 1.03 -4.14 -4.76
C TYR A 182 1.98 -5.06 -3.99
N MET A 183 2.84 -5.77 -4.70
CA MET A 183 3.79 -6.71 -4.11
C MET A 183 5.21 -6.40 -4.55
N SER A 184 6.15 -6.48 -3.61
CA SER A 184 7.60 -6.59 -3.89
C SER A 184 8.12 -7.98 -3.51
N GLN A 185 9.35 -8.31 -3.89
CA GLN A 185 9.97 -9.60 -3.56
C GLN A 185 11.33 -9.49 -2.87
N GLY A 186 11.64 -10.48 -2.03
CA GLY A 186 12.94 -10.59 -1.37
C GLY A 186 13.23 -9.35 -0.52
N ARG A 187 14.37 -8.72 -0.79
CA ARG A 187 14.75 -7.45 -0.20
C ARG A 187 14.54 -6.30 -1.19
N LEU A 188 13.69 -5.34 -0.84
CA LEU A 188 13.54 -4.06 -1.52
C LEU A 188 14.36 -2.99 -0.78
N PRO A 189 15.52 -2.55 -1.30
CA PRO A 189 16.29 -1.47 -0.69
C PRO A 189 15.51 -0.16 -0.72
N LEU A 190 15.55 0.62 0.36
CA LEU A 190 14.94 1.95 0.42
C LEU A 190 16.01 3.02 0.50
N ASN A 191 15.79 4.12 -0.22
CA ASN A 191 16.53 5.36 -0.04
C ASN A 191 15.77 6.23 0.99
N PRO A 192 16.39 6.60 2.13
CA PRO A 192 15.76 7.47 3.13
C PRO A 192 15.27 8.83 2.60
N GLU A 193 15.80 9.33 1.48
CA GLU A 193 15.30 10.55 0.83
C GLU A 193 13.93 10.37 0.16
N PHE A 194 13.59 9.12 -0.19
CA PHE A 194 12.39 8.72 -0.93
C PHE A 194 11.47 7.83 -0.11
N CYS A 195 11.62 7.80 1.22
CA CYS A 195 10.65 7.19 2.11
C CYS A 195 10.53 7.97 3.43
N SER A 196 9.47 7.70 4.17
CA SER A 196 9.28 8.25 5.51
C SER A 196 8.41 7.32 6.33
N THR A 197 8.66 7.24 7.62
CA THR A 197 7.86 6.41 8.54
C THR A 197 7.35 7.25 9.70
N VAL A 198 6.20 6.88 10.24
CA VAL A 198 5.61 7.50 11.42
C VAL A 198 4.92 6.44 12.27
N ALA A 199 5.05 6.52 13.60
CA ALA A 199 4.28 5.67 14.50
C ALA A 199 2.79 6.05 14.46
N LEU A 200 1.90 5.06 14.52
CA LEU A 200 0.46 5.28 14.50
C LEU A 200 0.00 6.11 15.69
N LYS A 201 0.61 5.92 16.88
CA LYS A 201 0.37 6.76 18.06
C LYS A 201 0.58 8.25 17.78
N ARG A 202 1.63 8.59 17.02
CA ARG A 202 1.91 9.99 16.70
C ARG A 202 0.82 10.60 15.83
N LEU A 203 0.30 9.86 14.85
CA LEU A 203 -0.84 10.32 14.03
C LEU A 203 -2.11 10.45 14.88
N HIS A 204 -2.38 9.47 15.74
CA HIS A 204 -3.50 9.50 16.67
C HIS A 204 -3.47 10.77 17.55
N ASP A 205 -2.34 11.02 18.21
CA ASP A 205 -2.17 12.16 19.13
C ASP A 205 -2.17 13.52 18.43
N ASN A 206 -1.97 13.54 17.10
CA ASN A 206 -1.95 14.77 16.28
C ASN A 206 -3.23 14.96 15.45
N GLY A 207 -4.33 14.31 15.86
CA GLY A 207 -5.67 14.65 15.36
C GLY A 207 -6.25 13.70 14.32
N LEU A 208 -5.65 12.53 14.06
CA LEU A 208 -6.21 11.58 13.11
C LEU A 208 -7.61 11.10 13.53
N VAL A 209 -7.85 10.93 14.83
CA VAL A 209 -9.17 10.58 15.38
C VAL A 209 -10.20 11.68 15.10
N GLY A 210 -9.81 12.95 15.23
CA GLY A 210 -10.70 14.07 14.94
C GLY A 210 -10.96 14.25 13.45
N LEU A 211 -9.97 13.97 12.61
CA LEU A 211 -10.06 14.11 11.16
C LEU A 211 -10.98 13.06 10.55
N PHE A 212 -10.85 11.81 10.97
CA PHE A 212 -11.68 10.71 10.48
C PHE A 212 -12.05 9.71 11.60
N PRO A 213 -13.05 10.05 12.43
CA PRO A 213 -13.41 9.28 13.63
C PRO A 213 -13.80 7.83 13.34
N SER A 214 -14.44 7.59 12.20
CA SER A 214 -15.00 6.29 11.84
C SER A 214 -13.95 5.20 11.65
N LEU A 215 -12.68 5.56 11.43
CA LEU A 215 -11.55 4.61 11.48
C LEU A 215 -11.47 3.82 12.79
N TRP A 216 -11.98 4.38 13.89
CA TRP A 216 -11.99 3.76 15.23
C TRP A 216 -13.33 3.11 15.61
N ASN A 217 -14.30 3.10 14.71
CA ASN A 217 -15.59 2.48 15.00
C ASN A 217 -15.44 0.96 15.20
N ARG A 218 -15.98 0.46 16.32
CA ARG A 218 -15.96 -0.97 16.70
C ARG A 218 -17.09 -1.77 16.05
N ASP A 219 -18.10 -1.10 15.54
CA ASP A 219 -19.27 -1.72 14.90
C ASP A 219 -19.07 -1.91 13.39
N LEU A 220 -17.84 -1.75 12.90
CA LEU A 220 -17.50 -2.06 11.51
C LEU A 220 -17.61 -3.58 11.26
N PRO A 221 -17.91 -4.01 10.02
CA PRO A 221 -17.87 -5.42 9.64
C PRO A 221 -16.62 -6.13 10.14
N GLU A 222 -16.77 -7.37 10.60
CA GLU A 222 -15.66 -8.18 11.17
C GLU A 222 -14.51 -8.36 10.16
N THR A 223 -14.84 -8.44 8.87
CA THR A 223 -13.82 -8.44 7.82
C THR A 223 -13.32 -7.03 7.57
N TRP A 224 -12.01 -6.84 7.69
CA TRP A 224 -11.31 -5.60 7.34
C TRP A 224 -11.66 -5.09 5.92
N ALA A 225 -11.90 -5.98 4.97
CA ALA A 225 -12.37 -5.63 3.62
C ALA A 225 -13.77 -4.98 3.63
N GLY A 226 -14.73 -5.57 4.37
CA GLY A 226 -16.07 -5.01 4.53
C GLY A 226 -16.04 -3.67 5.28
N ALA A 227 -15.21 -3.56 6.32
CA ALA A 227 -15.01 -2.31 7.05
C ALA A 227 -14.51 -1.17 6.15
N VAL A 228 -13.58 -1.45 5.24
CA VAL A 228 -13.08 -0.44 4.28
C VAL A 228 -14.19 0.00 3.31
N LEU A 229 -15.10 -0.90 2.91
CA LEU A 229 -16.25 -0.51 2.08
C LEU A 229 -17.21 0.43 2.81
N THR A 230 -17.51 0.16 4.09
CA THR A 230 -18.32 1.05 4.92
C THR A 230 -17.68 2.44 5.03
N LEU A 231 -16.36 2.49 5.28
CA LEU A 231 -15.62 3.74 5.36
C LEU A 231 -15.59 4.51 4.03
N ARG A 232 -15.49 3.82 2.89
CA ARG A 232 -15.60 4.45 1.57
C ARG A 232 -16.97 5.06 1.33
N ALA A 233 -18.04 4.33 1.65
CA ALA A 233 -19.40 4.82 1.50
C ALA A 233 -19.67 6.07 2.36
N GLU A 234 -19.07 6.17 3.55
CA GLU A 234 -19.12 7.37 4.39
C GLU A 234 -18.44 8.57 3.71
N LEU A 235 -17.24 8.37 3.15
CA LEU A 235 -16.52 9.44 2.43
C LEU A 235 -17.31 9.93 1.21
N GLU A 236 -17.96 9.02 0.49
CA GLU A 236 -18.78 9.34 -0.70
C GLU A 236 -20.11 10.03 -0.36
N SER A 237 -20.69 9.75 0.81
CA SER A 237 -22.02 10.24 1.20
C SER A 237 -22.01 11.57 1.97
N CYS A 238 -20.83 12.09 2.34
CA CYS A 238 -20.76 13.24 3.20
C CYS A 238 -20.84 14.58 2.45
N SER A 239 -21.79 15.43 2.86
CA SER A 239 -22.02 16.77 2.31
C SER A 239 -21.49 17.90 3.20
N ARG A 240 -20.63 17.61 4.18
CA ARG A 240 -20.04 18.62 5.06
C ARG A 240 -19.06 19.48 4.27
N ARG A 241 -19.02 20.79 4.49
CA ARG A 241 -17.97 21.64 3.89
C ARG A 241 -16.64 21.47 4.61
N MET A 242 -15.56 21.42 3.84
CA MET A 242 -14.20 21.48 4.37
C MET A 242 -13.96 22.82 5.07
N THR A 243 -13.28 22.78 6.20
CA THR A 243 -12.90 23.95 7.00
C THR A 243 -11.39 24.17 6.97
N THR A 244 -10.94 25.38 7.30
CA THR A 244 -9.50 25.65 7.51
C THR A 244 -8.90 24.77 8.61
N ASN A 245 -9.70 24.35 9.60
CA ASN A 245 -9.24 23.44 10.63
C ASN A 245 -8.91 22.05 10.08
N ASP A 246 -9.72 21.54 9.13
CA ASP A 246 -9.45 20.24 8.46
C ASP A 246 -8.09 20.29 7.73
N VAL A 247 -7.83 21.38 7.00
CA VAL A 247 -6.55 21.61 6.31
C VAL A 247 -5.39 21.66 7.29
N ARG A 248 -5.53 22.38 8.40
CA ARG A 248 -4.50 22.47 9.44
C ARG A 248 -4.20 21.12 10.06
N VAL A 249 -5.23 20.34 10.40
CA VAL A 249 -5.05 19.00 10.97
C VAL A 249 -4.37 18.07 9.94
N ALA A 250 -4.80 18.09 8.68
CA ALA A 250 -4.16 17.30 7.63
C ALA A 250 -2.68 17.69 7.41
N ALA A 251 -2.35 18.99 7.46
CA ALA A 251 -0.97 19.47 7.42
C ALA A 251 -0.17 19.03 8.66
N GLN A 252 -0.77 19.06 9.84
CA GLN A 252 -0.15 18.60 11.09
C GLN A 252 0.15 17.08 11.04
N LEU A 253 -0.79 16.28 10.53
CA LEU A 253 -0.59 14.83 10.34
C LEU A 253 0.53 14.54 9.35
N ALA A 254 0.57 15.26 8.22
CA ALA A 254 1.67 15.17 7.27
C ALA A 254 3.00 15.59 7.91
N GLY A 255 3.00 16.62 8.76
CA GLY A 255 4.14 17.09 9.55
C GLY A 255 4.68 16.08 10.56
N CYS A 256 3.93 15.02 10.89
CA CYS A 256 4.41 13.93 11.74
C CYS A 256 5.47 13.07 11.04
N PHE A 257 5.51 13.08 9.72
CA PHE A 257 6.53 12.38 8.93
C PHE A 257 7.85 13.19 8.94
N PRO A 258 8.98 12.58 9.33
CA PRO A 258 10.25 13.31 9.40
C PRO A 258 10.73 13.90 8.07
N ASN A 259 10.47 13.21 6.96
CA ASN A 259 10.91 13.65 5.64
C ASN A 259 9.90 14.65 5.05
N ARG A 260 10.31 15.93 5.00
CA ARG A 260 9.47 17.05 4.50
C ARG A 260 9.03 16.92 3.05
N ARG A 261 9.72 16.11 2.23
CA ARG A 261 9.33 15.84 0.83
C ARG A 261 7.90 15.30 0.73
N PHE A 262 7.44 14.59 1.77
CA PHE A 262 6.12 13.98 1.80
C PHE A 262 5.03 14.89 2.36
N HIS A 263 5.37 16.05 2.93
CA HIS A 263 4.38 16.88 3.65
C HIS A 263 3.23 17.31 2.75
N LEU A 264 3.52 17.98 1.63
CA LEU A 264 2.49 18.41 0.68
C LEU A 264 1.62 17.25 0.15
N PRO A 265 2.16 16.17 -0.44
CA PRO A 265 1.32 15.09 -0.96
C PRO A 265 0.52 14.38 0.14
N LEU A 266 1.11 14.18 1.33
CA LEU A 266 0.38 13.58 2.45
C LEU A 266 -0.72 14.49 2.99
N THR A 267 -0.56 15.81 2.98
CA THR A 267 -1.64 16.74 3.35
C THR A 267 -2.86 16.51 2.45
N PHE A 268 -2.68 16.44 1.13
CA PHE A 268 -3.78 16.15 0.22
C PHE A 268 -4.37 14.75 0.44
N MET A 269 -3.53 13.74 0.70
CA MET A 269 -4.03 12.39 0.98
C MET A 269 -4.80 12.30 2.29
N PHE A 270 -4.41 13.02 3.35
CA PHE A 270 -5.18 13.12 4.60
C PHE A 270 -6.46 13.92 4.41
N LEU A 271 -6.43 15.00 3.60
CA LEU A 271 -7.63 15.73 3.22
C LEU A 271 -8.63 14.86 2.46
N ALA A 272 -8.15 13.95 1.62
CA ALA A 272 -9.01 12.96 0.93
C ALA A 272 -9.67 11.94 1.88
N LEU A 273 -9.22 11.86 3.14
CA LEU A 273 -9.89 11.08 4.19
C LEU A 273 -10.88 11.91 5.00
N CYS A 274 -11.01 13.21 4.72
CA CYS A 274 -12.02 14.04 5.35
C CYS A 274 -13.34 13.79 4.63
N PRO A 275 -14.40 13.38 5.33
CA PRO A 275 -15.74 13.28 4.75
C PRO A 275 -16.25 14.72 4.57
N CYS A 276 -15.82 15.40 3.51
CA CYS A 276 -16.23 16.75 3.21
C CYS A 276 -16.10 17.10 1.71
N GLU A 277 -16.98 17.97 1.23
CA GLU A 277 -16.91 18.55 -0.10
C GLU A 277 -15.78 19.59 -0.20
N ILE A 278 -14.97 19.46 -1.25
CA ILE A 278 -13.92 20.42 -1.61
C ILE A 278 -14.58 21.59 -2.35
N HIS A 279 -14.73 22.74 -1.69
CA HIS A 279 -15.24 23.98 -2.30
C HIS A 279 -14.12 25.03 -2.40
N GLY A 280 -13.96 25.66 -3.58
CA GLY A 280 -13.02 26.76 -3.78
C GLY A 280 -11.53 26.37 -3.71
N ASP A 281 -10.64 27.35 -3.88
CA ASP A 281 -9.18 27.16 -4.04
C ASP A 281 -8.47 26.66 -2.77
N VAL A 282 -8.70 25.39 -2.42
CA VAL A 282 -8.01 24.66 -1.35
C VAL A 282 -6.50 24.70 -1.55
N SER A 283 -6.04 24.83 -2.80
CA SER A 283 -4.61 24.99 -3.09
C SER A 283 -4.04 26.24 -2.46
N GLN A 284 -4.79 27.36 -2.41
CA GLN A 284 -4.29 28.58 -1.78
C GLN A 284 -4.20 28.44 -0.25
N VAL A 285 -5.20 27.84 0.41
CA VAL A 285 -5.16 27.60 1.87
C VAL A 285 -4.06 26.62 2.24
N VAL A 286 -3.88 25.56 1.45
CA VAL A 286 -2.79 24.59 1.61
C VAL A 286 -1.43 25.25 1.37
N LYS A 287 -1.31 26.10 0.35
CA LYS A 287 -0.11 26.91 0.10
C LYS A 287 0.17 27.83 1.28
N ASP A 288 -0.81 28.55 1.80
CA ASP A 288 -0.61 29.50 2.90
C ASP A 288 -0.23 28.79 4.22
N GLU A 289 -0.84 27.65 4.54
CA GLU A 289 -0.49 26.86 5.73
C GLU A 289 0.86 26.13 5.59
N LEU A 290 1.25 25.69 4.39
CA LEU A 290 2.54 25.02 4.16
C LEU A 290 3.70 25.99 3.87
N LEU A 291 3.42 27.16 3.31
CA LEU A 291 4.41 28.19 2.93
C LEU A 291 4.43 29.40 3.86
N GLY A 292 3.48 29.50 4.80
CA GLY A 292 3.41 30.53 5.84
C GLY A 292 4.59 30.56 6.82
N SER A 293 5.63 29.75 6.57
CA SER A 293 6.93 29.84 7.23
C SER A 293 8.05 30.10 6.21
N GLY A 294 8.03 31.28 5.58
CA GLY A 294 9.19 31.93 4.97
C GLY A 294 9.85 31.22 3.76
N GLU A 295 9.78 31.88 2.61
CA GLU A 295 10.64 31.67 1.43
C GLU A 295 10.61 30.25 0.82
N ARG A 296 9.68 29.98 -0.11
CA ARG A 296 9.90 28.96 -1.17
C ARG A 296 8.80 28.91 -2.25
N THR A 297 8.39 30.06 -2.77
CA THR A 297 7.37 30.17 -3.83
C THR A 297 7.77 29.54 -5.17
N CYS A 298 9.05 29.47 -5.54
CA CYS A 298 9.44 29.05 -6.91
C CYS A 298 9.47 27.53 -7.21
N LYS A 299 9.28 26.61 -6.25
CA LYS A 299 9.34 25.16 -6.53
C LYS A 299 8.00 24.42 -6.50
N LEU A 300 6.94 25.03 -5.95
CA LEU A 300 5.63 24.37 -5.86
C LEU A 300 4.82 24.44 -7.16
N ASP A 301 4.93 25.52 -7.93
CA ASP A 301 4.14 25.65 -9.16
C ASP A 301 4.52 24.58 -10.22
N LEU A 302 5.78 24.11 -10.21
CA LEU A 302 6.18 22.94 -11.01
C LEU A 302 5.59 21.62 -10.48
N ALA A 303 5.48 21.44 -9.16
CA ALA A 303 4.98 20.21 -8.56
C ALA A 303 3.47 20.04 -8.74
N MET A 304 2.73 21.15 -8.78
CA MET A 304 1.28 21.16 -9.00
C MET A 304 0.87 20.91 -10.45
N SER A 305 1.73 21.23 -11.44
CA SER A 305 1.48 20.93 -12.86
C SER A 305 1.48 19.43 -13.21
N HIS A 306 1.87 18.57 -12.26
CA HIS A 306 1.92 17.11 -12.42
C HIS A 306 0.93 16.36 -11.54
N VAL A 307 0.04 17.08 -10.82
CA VAL A 307 -1.09 16.50 -10.08
C VAL A 307 -2.35 16.78 -10.89
N GLU A 308 -2.39 16.27 -12.12
CA GLU A 308 -3.67 16.08 -12.81
C GLU A 308 -4.26 14.78 -12.25
N LEU A 309 -5.38 14.94 -11.55
CA LEU A 309 -6.22 13.84 -11.09
C LEU A 309 -6.99 13.33 -12.31
N ASP A 310 -6.51 12.24 -12.90
CA ASP A 310 -7.27 11.33 -13.76
C ASP A 310 -7.70 10.09 -12.96
#